data_AF-A0A4V1DHM0-F1
#
_entry.id   AF-A0A4V1DHM0-F1
#
_cell.length_a   1.000
_cell.length_b   1.000
_cell.length_c   1.000
_cell.angle_alpha   90.00
_cell.angle_beta   90.00
_cell.angle_gamma   90.00
#
_symmetry.space_group_name_H-M   'P 1'
#
loop_
_entity.id
_entity.type
_entity.pdbx_description
1 polymer ?
#
loop_
_entity_poly.entity_id
_entity_poly.type
_entity_poly.pdbx_seq_one_letter_code
_entity_poly.pdbx_strand_id
1 'polypeptide(L)' 'MNPLPDRTVILGMLITLGLVFAVVFWFVRLAPSPEPALQWRDAAPLSPKTAPAPQQPLLPGQRNAELI' A
#
# COMPACT_ATOMS: atom_id res chain seq x y z
N MET A 1 37.35 33.13 -1.14
CA MET A 1 36.38 32.03 -1.24
C MET A 1 36.60 31.13 -0.04
N ASN A 2 35.84 31.33 1.04
CA ASN A 2 36.01 30.55 2.26
C ASN A 2 35.12 29.30 2.16
N PRO A 3 35.67 28.08 2.05
CA PRO A 3 34.87 26.87 1.98
C PRO A 3 34.06 26.73 3.27
N LEU A 4 32.81 26.27 3.15
CA LEU A 4 32.00 25.98 4.32
C LEU A 4 32.71 24.91 5.17
N PRO A 5 32.57 24.98 6.50
CA PRO A 5 33.09 23.93 7.37
C PRO A 5 32.53 22.59 6.93
N ASP A 6 33.40 21.62 6.69
CA ASP A 6 33.05 20.26 6.23
C ASP A 6 31.96 19.61 7.11
N ARG A 7 32.00 19.91 8.41
CA ARG A 7 31.00 19.50 9.41
C ARG A 7 29.59 19.97 9.09
N THR A 8 29.44 21.19 8.58
CA THR A 8 28.14 21.76 8.20
C THR A 8 27.57 21.05 6.98
N VAL A 9 28.43 20.69 6.03
CA VAL A 9 28.03 19.94 4.82
C VAL A 9 27.58 18.52 5.21
N ILE A 10 28.38 17.83 6.02
CA ILE A 10 28.05 16.50 6.52
C ILE A 10 26.74 16.53 7.33
N LEU A 11 26.58 17.50 8.22
CA LEU A 11 25.37 17.64 9.01
C LEU A 11 24.14 17.91 8.13
N GLY A 12 24.25 18.78 7.12
CA GLY A 12 23.18 19.03 6.16
C GLY A 12 22.80 17.77 5.37
N MET A 13 23.79 16.96 4.99
CA MET A 13 23.57 15.70 4.30
C MET A 13 22.85 14.68 5.20
N LEU A 14 23.26 14.55 6.46
CA LEU A 14 22.60 13.64 7.42
C LEU A 14 21.16 14.06 7.72
N ILE A 15 20.91 15.36 7.86
CA ILE A 15 19.56 15.89 8.10
C ILE A 15 18.65 15.61 6.91
N THR A 16 19.12 15.88 5.69
CA THR A 16 18.33 15.64 4.47
C THR A 16 18.03 14.16 4.27
N LEU A 17 19.02 13.27 4.43
CA LEU A 17 18.80 11.81 4.40
C LEU A 17 17.80 11.35 5.48
N GLY A 18 17.98 11.81 6.71
CA GLY A 18 17.13 11.45 7.84
C GLY A 18 15.69 11.91 7.63
N LEU A 19 15.48 13.12 7.11
CA LEU A 19 14.15 13.66 6.86
C LEU A 19 13.43 12.91 5.74
N VAL A 20 14.12 12.60 4.64
CA VAL A 20 13.55 11.78 3.56
C VAL A 20 13.16 10.39 4.09
N PHE A 21 14.04 9.75 4.86
CA PHE A 21 13.76 8.45 5.46
C PHE A 21 12.57 8.49 6.41
N ALA A 22 12.50 9.51 7.27
CA ALA A 22 11.40 9.70 8.21
C ALA A 22 10.06 9.88 7.49
N VAL A 23 10.00 10.70 6.44
CA VAL A 23 8.79 10.94 5.67
C VAL A 23 8.31 9.67 4.98
N VAL A 24 9.21 8.93 4.32
CA VAL A 24 8.87 7.66 3.64
C VAL A 24 8.37 6.63 4.65
N PHE A 25 9.11 6.44 5.75
CA PHE A 25 8.72 5.52 6.81
C PHE A 25 7.35 5.88 7.41
N TRP A 26 7.13 7.16 7.67
CA TRP A 26 5.86 7.66 8.18
C TRP A 26 4.71 7.41 7.19
N PHE A 27 4.93 7.63 5.90
CA PHE A 27 3.92 7.41 4.87
C PHE A 27 3.54 5.93 4.72
N VAL A 28 4.54 5.03 4.67
CA VAL A 28 4.32 3.58 4.64
C VAL A 28 3.57 3.11 5.87
N ARG A 29 3.88 3.69 7.05
CA ARG A 29 3.17 3.39 8.29
C ARG A 29 1.70 3.84 8.27
N LEU A 30 1.40 5.00 7.67
CA LEU A 30 0.06 5.56 7.63
C LEU A 30 -0.86 4.88 6.60
N ALA A 31 -0.31 4.48 5.46
CA ALA A 31 -1.06 3.84 4.38
C ALA A 31 -0.32 2.59 3.92
N PRO A 32 -0.44 1.46 4.67
CA PRO A 32 0.00 0.19 4.14
C PRO A 32 -0.81 -0.07 2.86
N SER A 33 -0.17 0.02 1.69
CA SER A 33 -0.83 -0.29 0.42
C SER A 33 -1.40 -1.71 0.51
N PRO A 34 -2.73 -1.88 0.39
CA PRO A 34 -3.33 -3.21 0.38
C PRO A 34 -3.11 -3.92 -0.96
N GLU A 35 -2.57 -3.21 -1.97
CA GLU A 35 -2.38 -3.76 -3.30
C GLU A 35 -1.15 -4.69 -3.31
N PRO A 36 -1.34 -6.01 -3.52
CA PRO A 36 -0.23 -6.93 -3.67
C PRO A 36 0.59 -6.48 -4.87
N ALA A 37 1.92 -6.42 -4.71
CA ALA A 37 2.84 -6.08 -5.80
C ALA A 37 2.47 -6.90 -7.04
N LEU A 38 2.08 -6.22 -8.13
CA LEU A 38 1.55 -6.80 -9.36
C LEU A 38 2.13 -8.19 -9.61
N GLN A 39 1.28 -9.22 -9.42
CA GLN A 39 1.58 -10.62 -9.63
C GLN A 39 1.90 -10.87 -11.11
N TRP A 40 3.08 -10.47 -11.57
CA TRP A 40 3.65 -10.80 -12.88
C TRP A 40 3.86 -12.32 -13.07
N ARG A 41 3.37 -13.14 -12.14
CA ARG A 41 3.38 -14.59 -12.13
C ARG A 41 1.99 -15.24 -12.15
N ASP A 42 0.89 -14.48 -12.22
CA ASP A 42 -0.47 -15.06 -12.39
C ASP A 42 -0.74 -15.58 -13.81
N ALA A 43 0.31 -15.95 -14.54
CA ALA A 43 0.22 -16.77 -15.73
C ALA A 43 0.14 -18.25 -15.33
N ALA A 44 -0.98 -18.68 -14.73
CA ALA A 44 -1.39 -20.08 -14.73
C ALA A 44 -2.90 -20.21 -14.49
N PRO A 45 -3.69 -20.67 -15.49
CA PRO A 45 -5.12 -20.87 -15.34
C PRO A 45 -5.44 -22.18 -14.61
N LEU A 46 -6.44 -22.09 -13.72
CA LEU A 46 -7.34 -23.14 -13.20
C LEU A 46 -6.73 -24.27 -12.37
N SER A 47 -6.68 -24.05 -11.06
CA SER A 47 -7.02 -25.12 -10.11
C SER A 47 -8.30 -24.69 -9.38
N PRO A 48 -9.38 -25.48 -9.37
CA PRO A 48 -10.60 -25.12 -8.65
C PRO A 48 -10.33 -25.25 -7.15
N LYS A 49 -9.70 -24.23 -6.57
CA LYS A 49 -9.70 -24.02 -5.13
C LYS A 49 -11.10 -23.55 -4.79
N THR A 50 -11.90 -24.44 -4.23
CA THR A 50 -13.18 -24.14 -3.58
C THR A 50 -13.00 -22.92 -2.69
N ALA A 51 -13.38 -21.75 -3.20
CA ALA A 51 -13.43 -20.53 -2.44
C ALA A 51 -14.74 -20.57 -1.63
N PRO A 52 -14.73 -20.28 -0.33
CA PRO A 52 -15.95 -19.86 0.34
C PRO A 52 -16.47 -18.64 -0.42
N ALA A 53 -17.72 -18.71 -0.88
CA ALA A 53 -18.33 -17.67 -1.69
C ALA A 53 -18.09 -16.27 -1.06
N PRO A 54 -17.74 -15.25 -1.86
CA PRO A 54 -17.79 -13.87 -1.40
C PRO A 54 -19.21 -13.62 -0.89
N GLN A 55 -19.33 -13.27 0.40
CA GLN A 55 -20.59 -12.77 0.94
C GLN A 55 -20.91 -11.49 0.17
N GLN A 56 -21.77 -11.60 -0.84
CA GLN A 56 -22.35 -10.44 -1.49
C GLN A 56 -23.12 -9.67 -0.41
N PRO A 57 -22.87 -8.36 -0.24
CA PRO A 57 -23.70 -7.54 0.61
C PRO A 57 -25.14 -7.67 0.12
N LEU A 58 -25.98 -8.33 0.92
CA LEU A 58 -27.38 -8.56 0.60
C LEU A 58 -28.05 -7.19 0.56
N LEU A 59 -28.28 -6.66 -0.65
CA LEU A 59 -28.96 -5.39 -0.85
C LEU A 59 -30.35 -5.48 -0.18
N PRO A 60 -30.69 -4.58 0.76
CA PRO A 60 -31.97 -4.59 1.46
C PRO A 60 -33.06 -4.13 0.48
N GLY A 61 -33.57 -5.06 -0.30
CA GLY A 61 -34.62 -4.80 -1.30
C GLY A 61 -35.02 -6.01 -2.13
N GLN A 62 -34.21 -7.07 -2.17
CA GLN A 62 -34.49 -8.25 -3.02
C GLN A 62 -35.41 -9.30 -2.37
N ARG A 63 -35.66 -9.23 -1.05
CA ARG A 63 -36.52 -10.20 -0.34
C ARG A 63 -38.03 -10.02 -0.59
N ASN A 64 -38.45 -8.89 -1.17
CA ASN A 64 -39.87 -8.55 -1.33
C ASN A 64 -40.41 -8.82 -2.74
N ALA A 65 -39.54 -9.20 -3.69
CA ALA A 65 -39.91 -9.36 -5.10
C ALA A 65 -40.33 -10.80 -5.48
N GLU A 66 -40.07 -11.79 -4.62
CA GLU A 66 -40.46 -13.20 -4.85
C GLU A 66 -41.86 -13.56 -4.30
N LEU A 67 -42.61 -12.58 -3.79
CA LEU A 67 -43.90 -12.79 -3.13
C LEU A 67 -45.10 -12.22 -3.90
N ILE A 68 -45.00 -12.11 -5.24
CA ILE A 68 -46.10 -11.68 -6.11
C ILE A 68 -46.38 -12.74 -7.17
#